data_AF-A0A3B1BI12-F1
#
_entry.id   AF-A0A3B1BI12-F1
#
_cell.length_a   1.000
_cell.length_b   1.000
_cell.length_c   1.000
_cell.angle_alpha   90.00
_cell.angle_beta   90.00
_cell.angle_gamma   90.00
#
_symmetry.space_group_name_H-M   'P 1'
#
loop_
_entity.id
_entity.type
_entity.pdbx_description
1 polymer ?
#
loop_
_entity_poly.entity_id
_entity_poly.type
_entity_poly.pdbx_seq_one_letter_code
_entity_poly.pdbx_strand_id
1 'polypeptide(L)'
;MFRYRLEPLLKYRKSLEDDQRRALAIANRGLYVQINKIKQLENSRQEAMVWRLKIHEASTNSPHLLLYDKYLDGVNFDIKFHEELRRVTQLNVDLERKKLFDLVKKRRTIELHRDRLKESYSKEQSRKERIEYDEMAIMRAGRREISHA
;
A
#
# COMPACT_ATOMS: atom_id res chain seq x y z
N MET A 1 -34.39 5.28 -4.58
CA MET A 1 -33.03 5.17 -3.97
C MET A 1 -32.22 4.16 -4.78
N PHE A 2 -31.04 4.54 -5.26
CA PHE A 2 -30.19 3.68 -6.10
C PHE A 2 -29.65 2.47 -5.32
N ARG A 3 -29.85 1.25 -5.84
CA ARG A 3 -29.30 0.01 -5.29
C ARG A 3 -28.36 -0.64 -6.30
N TYR A 4 -27.09 -0.72 -5.95
CA TYR A 4 -26.08 -1.34 -6.82
C TYR A 4 -26.02 -2.86 -6.61
N ARG A 5 -26.31 -3.64 -7.65
CA ARG A 5 -26.38 -5.11 -7.57
C ARG A 5 -25.03 -5.76 -7.23
N LEU A 6 -23.91 -5.13 -7.61
CA LEU A 6 -22.56 -5.65 -7.35
C LEU A 6 -21.91 -5.05 -6.09
N GLU A 7 -22.69 -4.44 -5.20
CA GLU A 7 -22.18 -3.89 -3.93
C GLU A 7 -21.49 -4.95 -3.05
N PRO A 8 -22.01 -6.20 -2.91
CA PRO A 8 -21.31 -7.24 -2.16
C PRO A 8 -19.93 -7.57 -2.74
N LEU A 9 -19.83 -7.64 -4.07
CA LEU A 9 -18.56 -7.89 -4.76
C LEU A 9 -17.57 -6.74 -4.57
N LEU A 10 -18.05 -5.48 -4.56
CA LEU A 10 -17.22 -4.32 -4.28
C LEU A 10 -16.67 -4.36 -2.85
N LYS A 11 -17.50 -4.71 -1.86
CA LYS A 11 -17.07 -4.88 -0.46
C LYS A 11 -16.04 -5.98 -0.31
N TYR A 12 -16.26 -7.13 -0.96
CA TYR A 12 -15.30 -8.23 -0.95
C TYR A 12 -13.95 -7.82 -1.54
N ARG A 13 -13.93 -7.10 -2.68
CA ARG A 13 -12.68 -6.60 -3.27
C ARG A 13 -11.95 -5.58 -2.39
N LYS A 14 -12.68 -4.76 -1.63
CA LYS A 14 -12.08 -3.86 -0.62
C LYS A 14 -11.43 -4.65 0.51
N SER A 15 -12.09 -5.69 1.01
CA SER A 15 -11.51 -6.58 2.02
C SER A 15 -10.20 -7.20 1.54
N LEU A 16 -10.18 -7.74 0.31
CA LEU A 16 -8.96 -8.32 -0.27
C LEU A 16 -7.82 -7.30 -0.40
N GLU A 17 -8.14 -6.05 -0.75
CA GLU A 17 -7.15 -4.97 -0.80
C GLU A 17 -6.60 -4.66 0.59
N ASP A 18 -7.45 -4.60 1.62
CA ASP A 18 -7.03 -4.35 3.00
C ASP A 18 -6.18 -5.50 3.56
N ASP A 19 -6.51 -6.75 3.23
CA ASP A 19 -5.69 -7.92 3.54
C ASP A 19 -4.31 -7.83 2.88
N GLN A 20 -4.28 -7.46 1.60
CA GLN A 20 -3.04 -7.31 0.85
C GLN A 20 -2.18 -6.14 1.34
N ARG A 21 -2.81 -5.04 1.79
CA ARG A 21 -2.10 -3.92 2.44
C ARG A 21 -1.45 -4.37 3.74
N ARG A 22 -2.13 -5.20 4.53
CA ARG A 22 -1.55 -5.79 5.74
C ARG A 22 -0.35 -6.68 5.41
N ALA A 23 -0.46 -7.54 4.38
CA ALA A 23 0.66 -8.37 3.92
C ALA A 23 1.87 -7.52 3.49
N LEU A 24 1.64 -6.45 2.72
CA LEU A 24 2.68 -5.51 2.31
C LEU A 24 3.33 -4.80 3.52
N ALA A 25 2.55 -4.41 4.52
CA ALA A 25 3.07 -3.80 5.74
C ALA A 25 3.99 -4.75 6.52
N ILE A 26 3.62 -6.04 6.60
CA ILE A 26 4.45 -7.08 7.22
C ILE A 26 5.77 -7.24 6.46
N ALA A 27 5.71 -7.32 5.12
CA ALA A 27 6.90 -7.44 4.27
C ALA A 27 7.84 -6.23 4.43
N ASN A 28 7.30 -5.01 4.44
CA ASN A 28 8.07 -3.79 4.66
C ASN A 28 8.73 -3.76 6.04
N ARG A 29 8.04 -4.25 7.09
CA ARG A 29 8.62 -4.37 8.43
C ARG A 29 9.79 -5.35 8.42
N GLY A 30 9.66 -6.48 7.73
CA GLY A 30 10.75 -7.45 7.55
C GLY A 30 11.97 -6.83 6.88
N LEU A 31 11.76 -6.07 5.79
CA LEU A 31 12.83 -5.35 5.10
C LEU A 31 13.52 -4.33 6.02
N TYR A 32 12.73 -3.56 6.78
CA TYR A 32 13.26 -2.57 7.71
C TYR A 32 14.13 -3.19 8.81
N VAL A 33 13.75 -4.36 9.32
CA VAL A 33 14.56 -5.13 10.27
C VAL A 33 15.92 -5.48 9.67
N GLN A 34 15.98 -5.93 8.42
CA GLN A 34 17.26 -6.26 7.76
C GLN A 34 18.13 -5.03 7.55
N ILE A 35 17.55 -3.92 7.10
CA ILE A 35 18.27 -2.64 6.93
C ILE A 35 18.88 -2.18 8.25
N ASN A 36 18.11 -2.22 9.33
CA ASN A 36 18.61 -1.83 10.64
C ASN A 36 19.70 -2.76 11.15
N LYS A 37 19.58 -4.07 10.90
CA LYS A 37 20.59 -5.04 11.31
C LYS A 37 21.91 -4.81 10.57
N ILE A 38 21.87 -4.55 9.27
CA ILE A 38 23.06 -4.17 8.49
C ILE A 38 23.69 -2.92 9.09
N LYS A 39 22.91 -1.87 9.34
CA LYS A 39 23.42 -0.62 9.94
C LYS A 39 24.07 -0.84 11.30
N GLN A 40 23.49 -1.70 12.15
CA GLN A 40 24.09 -2.07 13.44
C GLN A 40 25.43 -2.78 13.25
N LEU A 41 25.53 -3.72 12.31
CA LEU A 41 26.76 -4.45 12.02
C LEU A 41 27.84 -3.52 11.44
N GLU A 42 27.46 -2.58 10.57
CA GLU A 42 28.37 -1.56 10.02
C GLU A 42 28.93 -0.65 11.12
N ASN A 43 28.10 -0.20 12.05
CA ASN A 43 28.54 0.57 13.21
C ASN A 43 29.51 -0.26 14.08
N SER A 44 29.16 -1.51 14.38
CA SER A 44 30.01 -2.43 15.15
C SER A 44 31.35 -2.68 14.47
N ARG A 45 31.36 -2.81 13.13
CA ARG A 45 32.58 -2.94 12.32
C ARG A 45 33.45 -1.70 12.44
N GLN A 46 32.85 -0.52 12.34
CA GLN A 46 33.57 0.75 12.43
C GLN A 46 34.21 0.93 13.81
N GLU A 47 33.48 0.63 14.89
CA GLU A 47 33.98 0.66 16.26
C GLU A 47 35.15 -0.30 16.45
N ALA A 48 35.01 -1.55 15.98
CA ALA A 48 36.08 -2.55 16.05
C ALA A 48 37.31 -2.14 15.25
N MET A 49 37.14 -1.48 14.10
CA MET A 49 38.24 -0.96 13.29
C MET A 49 39.00 0.16 14.00
N VAL A 50 38.29 1.07 14.68
CA VAL A 50 38.92 2.12 15.51
C VAL A 50 39.71 1.52 16.67
N TRP A 51 39.17 0.52 17.37
CA TRP A 51 39.88 -0.16 18.45
C TRP A 51 41.11 -0.91 17.97
N ARG A 52 41.00 -1.60 16.84
CA ARG A 52 42.12 -2.28 16.19
C ARG A 52 43.25 -1.31 15.86
N LEU A 53 42.95 -0.13 15.31
CA LEU A 53 43.94 0.90 15.01
C LEU A 53 44.65 1.40 16.27
N LYS A 54 43.91 1.70 17.34
CA LYS A 54 44.48 2.11 18.63
C LYS A 54 45.44 1.06 19.21
N ILE A 55 45.08 -0.21 19.12
CA ILE A 55 45.92 -1.32 19.61
C ILE A 55 47.18 -1.44 18.75
N HIS A 56 47.05 -1.28 17.43
CA HIS A 56 48.19 -1.33 16.51
C HIS A 56 49.18 -0.18 16.76
N GLU A 57 48.69 1.03 17.03
CA GLU A 57 49.52 2.18 17.42
C GLU A 57 50.28 1.94 18.74
N ALA A 58 49.65 1.25 19.70
CA ALA A 58 50.26 0.94 20.99
C ALA A 58 51.25 -0.25 20.93
N SER A 59 50.97 -1.25 20.10
CA SER A 59 51.82 -2.43 19.93
C SER A 59 51.50 -3.16 18.61
N THR A 60 52.51 -3.23 17.74
CA THR A 60 52.37 -3.85 16.41
C THR A 60 52.21 -5.37 16.47
N ASN A 61 52.63 -6.03 17.56
CA ASN A 61 52.67 -7.50 17.65
C ASN A 61 51.78 -8.06 18.78
N SER A 62 50.64 -7.42 19.00
CA SER A 62 49.68 -7.82 20.03
C SER A 62 48.77 -8.97 19.55
N PRO A 63 48.62 -10.07 20.30
CA PRO A 63 47.66 -11.15 20.00
C PRO A 63 46.21 -10.66 19.85
N HIS A 64 45.88 -9.51 20.44
CA HIS A 64 44.58 -8.88 20.30
C HIS A 64 44.29 -8.43 18.86
N LEU A 65 45.30 -8.06 18.06
CA LEU A 65 45.11 -7.66 16.66
C LEU A 65 44.51 -8.80 15.83
N LEU A 66 44.99 -10.03 16.02
CA LEU A 66 44.48 -11.22 15.34
C LEU A 66 43.03 -11.55 15.75
N LEU A 67 42.65 -11.27 17.01
CA LEU A 67 41.28 -11.40 17.47
C LEU A 67 40.35 -10.39 16.76
N TYR A 68 40.79 -9.13 16.64
CA TYR A 68 40.03 -8.11 15.91
C TYR A 68 39.93 -8.42 14.42
N ASP A 69 40.98 -8.92 13.78
CA ASP A 69 40.92 -9.35 12.37
C ASP A 69 39.87 -10.44 12.16
N LYS A 70 39.90 -11.50 12.97
CA LYS A 70 38.89 -12.57 12.92
C LYS A 70 37.47 -12.07 13.19
N TYR A 71 37.33 -11.15 14.16
CA TYR A 71 36.03 -10.54 14.45
C TYR A 71 35.51 -9.72 13.27
N LEU A 72 36.35 -8.89 12.66
CA LEU A 72 36.00 -8.08 11.49
C LEU A 72 35.63 -8.96 10.29
N ASP A 73 36.33 -10.07 10.07
CA ASP A 73 35.98 -11.05 9.04
C ASP A 73 34.58 -11.65 9.29
N GLY A 74 34.28 -12.02 10.54
CA GLY A 74 32.96 -12.51 10.94
C GLY A 74 31.86 -11.46 10.71
N VAL A 75 32.09 -10.22 11.14
CA VAL A 75 31.12 -9.12 10.93
C VAL A 75 30.92 -8.83 9.44
N ASN A 76 31.99 -8.88 8.62
CA ASN A 76 31.88 -8.71 7.18
C ASN A 76 31.09 -9.85 6.52
N PHE A 77 31.24 -11.08 6.99
CA PHE A 77 30.43 -12.21 6.54
C PHE A 77 28.95 -11.99 6.90
N ASP A 78 28.65 -11.61 8.14
CA ASP A 78 27.29 -11.34 8.61
C ASP A 78 26.64 -10.19 7.83
N ILE A 79 27.39 -9.12 7.52
CA ILE A 79 26.90 -8.02 6.68
C ILE A 79 26.49 -8.55 5.31
N LYS A 80 27.37 -9.32 4.64
CA LYS A 80 27.06 -9.90 3.31
C LYS A 80 25.85 -10.82 3.36
N PHE A 81 25.73 -11.63 4.41
CA PHE A 81 24.57 -12.49 4.62
C PHE A 81 23.27 -11.68 4.75
N HIS A 82 23.27 -10.65 5.59
CA HIS A 82 22.10 -9.78 5.78
C HIS A 82 21.79 -8.92 4.56
N GLU A 83 22.79 -8.54 3.75
CA GLU A 83 22.57 -7.87 2.46
C GLU A 83 21.84 -8.77 1.45
N GLU A 84 22.20 -10.06 1.39
CA GLU A 84 21.48 -11.01 0.54
C GLU A 84 20.05 -11.25 1.05
N LEU A 85 19.88 -11.37 2.36
CA LEU A 85 18.56 -11.46 2.97
C LEU A 85 17.72 -10.20 2.73
N ARG A 86 18.34 -9.01 2.72
CA ARG A 86 17.71 -7.74 2.35
C ARG A 86 17.23 -7.78 0.88
N ARG A 87 18.01 -8.33 -0.05
CA ARG A 87 17.60 -8.47 -1.46
C ARG A 87 16.39 -9.39 -1.60
N VAL A 88 16.40 -10.55 -0.95
CA VAL A 88 15.26 -11.49 -0.97
C VAL A 88 14.00 -10.85 -0.37
N THR A 89 14.14 -10.17 0.77
CA THR A 89 12.99 -9.47 1.40
C THR A 89 12.49 -8.29 0.56
N GLN A 90 13.37 -7.58 -0.14
CA GLN A 90 12.99 -6.53 -1.09
C GLN A 90 12.18 -7.10 -2.26
N LEU A 91 12.60 -8.23 -2.84
CA LEU A 91 11.84 -8.92 -3.89
C LEU A 91 10.43 -9.30 -3.41
N ASN A 92 10.30 -9.79 -2.17
CA ASN A 92 9.00 -10.09 -1.57
C ASN A 92 8.14 -8.82 -1.44
N VAL A 93 8.70 -7.70 -0.99
CA VAL A 93 7.99 -6.40 -0.94
C VAL A 93 7.46 -6.01 -2.33
N ASP A 94 8.28 -6.16 -3.36
CA ASP A 94 7.90 -5.79 -4.72
C ASP A 94 6.82 -6.72 -5.30
N LEU A 95 6.85 -8.01 -4.97
CA LEU A 95 5.78 -8.94 -5.29
C LEU A 95 4.46 -8.56 -4.61
N GLU A 96 4.48 -8.23 -3.32
CA GLU A 96 3.28 -7.82 -2.57
C GLU A 96 2.73 -6.48 -3.07
N ARG A 97 3.59 -5.55 -3.50
CA ARG A 97 3.20 -4.30 -4.18
C ARG A 97 2.49 -4.56 -5.49
N LYS A 98 3.03 -5.47 -6.32
CA LYS A 98 2.42 -5.83 -7.61
C LYS A 98 1.03 -6.45 -7.41
N LYS A 99 0.89 -7.38 -6.46
CA LYS A 99 -0.41 -7.97 -6.09
C LYS A 99 -1.41 -6.90 -5.63
N LEU A 100 -0.98 -5.96 -4.79
CA LEU A 100 -1.83 -4.87 -4.33
C LEU A 100 -2.33 -4.01 -5.50
N PHE A 101 -1.43 -3.67 -6.43
CA PHE A 101 -1.79 -2.88 -7.60
C PHE A 101 -2.85 -3.56 -8.47
N ASP A 102 -2.74 -4.88 -8.68
CA ASP A 102 -3.73 -5.65 -9.43
C ASP A 102 -5.09 -5.71 -8.73
N LEU A 103 -5.11 -5.81 -7.40
CA LEU A 103 -6.35 -5.74 -6.61
C LEU A 103 -7.00 -4.36 -6.68
N VAL A 104 -6.20 -3.29 -6.57
CA VAL A 104 -6.68 -1.90 -6.70
C VAL A 104 -7.29 -1.67 -8.07
N LYS A 105 -6.64 -2.14 -9.15
CA LYS A 105 -7.19 -2.08 -10.52
C LYS A 105 -8.54 -2.77 -10.60
N LYS A 106 -8.62 -4.03 -10.13
CA LYS A 106 -9.86 -4.81 -10.14
C LYS A 106 -10.97 -4.11 -9.34
N ARG A 107 -10.67 -3.52 -8.19
CA ARG A 107 -11.65 -2.73 -7.41
C ARG A 107 -12.12 -1.52 -8.21
N ARG A 108 -11.17 -0.74 -8.76
CA ARG A 108 -11.45 0.50 -9.47
C ARG A 108 -12.37 0.31 -10.67
N THR A 109 -12.23 -0.80 -11.41
CA THR A 109 -13.13 -1.14 -12.52
C THR A 109 -14.59 -1.26 -12.07
N ILE A 110 -14.85 -1.87 -10.92
CA ILE A 110 -16.22 -2.01 -10.38
C ILE A 110 -16.74 -0.70 -9.82
N GLU A 111 -15.88 0.11 -9.20
CA GLU A 111 -16.25 1.45 -8.73
C GLU A 111 -16.70 2.33 -9.89
N LEU A 112 -15.93 2.35 -10.98
CA LEU A 112 -16.29 3.10 -12.19
C LEU A 112 -17.59 2.60 -12.81
N HIS A 113 -17.82 1.28 -12.83
CA HIS A 113 -19.09 0.73 -13.30
C HIS A 113 -20.28 1.17 -12.45
N ARG A 114 -20.14 1.15 -11.11
CA ARG A 114 -21.15 1.66 -10.18
C ARG A 114 -21.43 3.14 -10.42
N ASP A 115 -20.39 3.95 -10.57
CA ASP A 115 -20.52 5.40 -10.69
C ASP A 115 -21.25 5.77 -12.00
N ARG A 116 -20.96 5.06 -13.11
CA ARG A 116 -21.72 5.19 -14.37
C ARG A 116 -23.19 4.84 -14.21
N LEU A 117 -23.50 3.71 -13.56
CA LEU A 117 -24.89 3.30 -13.32
C LEU A 117 -25.64 4.28 -12.42
N LYS A 118 -24.96 4.83 -11.41
CA LYS A 118 -25.53 5.85 -10.53
C LYS A 118 -25.84 7.12 -11.30
N GLU A 119 -24.94 7.54 -12.20
CA GLU A 119 -25.16 8.70 -13.07
C GLU A 119 -26.36 8.49 -13.99
N SER A 120 -26.47 7.34 -14.66
CA SER A 120 -27.63 6.98 -15.49
C SER A 120 -28.93 7.00 -14.69
N TYR A 121 -28.95 6.37 -13.51
CA TYR A 121 -30.12 6.35 -12.63
C TYR A 121 -30.52 7.78 -12.21
N SER A 122 -29.55 8.64 -11.89
CA SER A 122 -29.82 10.03 -11.53
C SER A 122 -30.44 10.82 -12.69
N LYS A 123 -29.93 10.63 -13.92
CA LYS A 123 -30.47 11.27 -15.13
C LYS A 123 -31.90 10.83 -15.42
N GLU A 124 -32.18 9.53 -15.31
CA GLU A 124 -33.55 9.02 -15.49
C GLU A 124 -34.51 9.56 -14.44
N GLN A 125 -34.08 9.62 -13.18
CA GLN A 125 -34.91 10.13 -12.09
C GLN A 125 -35.21 11.63 -12.28
N SER A 126 -34.21 12.44 -12.61
CA SER A 126 -34.44 13.85 -12.94
C SER A 126 -35.32 14.05 -14.17
N ARG A 127 -35.26 13.15 -15.16
CA ARG A 127 -36.15 13.19 -16.34
C ARG A 127 -37.60 12.89 -15.94
N LYS A 128 -37.83 11.87 -15.11
CA LYS A 128 -39.17 11.53 -14.60
C LYS A 128 -39.76 12.68 -13.78
N GLU A 129 -38.98 13.24 -12.87
CA GLU A 129 -39.39 14.38 -12.05
C GLU A 129 -39.80 15.58 -12.92
N ARG A 130 -39.03 15.90 -13.98
CA ARG A 130 -39.41 16.97 -14.93
C ARG A 130 -40.74 16.70 -15.63
N ILE A 131 -40.94 15.48 -16.12
CA ILE A 131 -42.20 15.09 -16.79
C ILE A 131 -43.37 15.22 -15.81
N GLU A 132 -43.22 14.73 -14.57
CA GLU A 132 -44.25 14.85 -13.53
C GLU A 132 -44.57 16.31 -13.20
N TYR A 133 -43.56 17.19 -13.11
CA TYR A 133 -43.77 18.63 -12.90
C TYR A 133 -44.51 19.29 -14.08
N ASP A 134 -44.16 18.94 -15.31
CA ASP A 134 -44.81 19.46 -16.51
C ASP A 134 -46.27 18.99 -16.59
N GLU A 135 -46.55 17.72 -16.31
CA GLU A 135 -47.91 17.17 -16.23
C GLU A 135 -48.74 17.87 -15.14
N MET A 136 -48.17 18.09 -13.96
CA MET A 136 -48.84 18.83 -12.88
C MET A 136 -49.11 20.29 -13.27
N ALA A 137 -48.20 20.94 -14.01
CA ALA A 137 -48.40 22.30 -14.50
C ALA A 137 -49.56 22.38 -15.50
N ILE A 138 -49.62 21.45 -16.46
CA ILE A 138 -50.72 21.34 -17.44
C ILE A 138 -52.06 21.10 -16.73
N MET A 139 -52.11 20.16 -15.78
CA MET A 139 -53.31 19.87 -14.99
C MET A 139 -53.82 21.09 -14.20
N ARG A 140 -52.90 21.92 -13.66
CA ARG A 140 -53.28 23.15 -12.95
C ARG A 140 -53.75 24.25 -13.90
N ALA A 141 -53.12 24.40 -15.06
CA ALA A 141 -53.53 25.37 -16.07
C ALA A 141 -54.93 25.04 -16.61
N GLY A 142 -55.19 23.78 -16.97
CA GLY A 142 -56.50 23.33 -17.44
C GLY A 142 -57.63 23.53 -16.42
N ARG A 143 -57.35 23.37 -15.11
CA ARG A 143 -58.33 23.67 -14.06
C ARG A 143 -58.68 25.16 -13.94
N ARG A 144 -57.76 26.07 -14.25
CA ARG A 144 -58.02 27.53 -14.22
C ARG A 144 -58.85 27.98 -15.42
N GLU A 145 -58.65 27.39 -16.59
CA GLU A 145 -59.47 27.72 -17.77
C GLU A 145 -60.92 27.27 -17.60
N ILE A 146 -61.16 26.12 -16.94
CA ILE A 146 -62.51 25.62 -16.67
C ILE A 146 -63.24 26.43 -15.58
N SER A 147 -62.54 27.09 -14.66
CA SER A 147 -63.18 27.94 -13.64
C SER A 147 -63.48 29.37 -14.09
N HIS A 148 -63.02 29.76 -15.29
CA HIS A 148 -63.23 31.07 -15.90
C HIS A 148 -64.14 31.03 -17.13
N ALA A 149 -64.69 29.86 -17.48
CA ALA A 149 -65.78 29.66 -18.42
C ALA A 149 -67.10 29.46 -17.66
#